data_AF-A0A135YY86-F1
#
_entry.id   AF-A0A135YY86-F1
#
_cell.length_a   1.000
_cell.length_b   1.000
_cell.length_c   1.000
_cell.angle_alpha   90.00
_cell.angle_beta   90.00
_cell.angle_gamma   90.00
#
_symmetry.space_group_name_H-M   'P 1'
#
loop_
_entity.id
_entity.type
_entity.pdbx_description
1 polymer ?
#
loop_
_entity_poly.entity_id
_entity_poly.type
_entity_poly.pdbx_seq_one_letter_code
_entity_poly.pdbx_strand_id
1 'polypeptide(L)'
;MYNKKLVVSILTLTLVFSLASCTKKLDKDSGDSQTKKESRMDKGKTIGINPELVNKDGDTIEKRYNPPKGYKRVKADKYTFTNFVRNEKLKPYGQKSIYYNGKPKKSEGVYDAVFDVDLEGKNILHCADSCYKFRGDYLYSIGRYDKMKFHFVGKGIADFDKYTKGYRVDPETGEYFLMGEKSSDAKVYKKF
;
A
#
# COMPACT_ATOMS: atom_id res chain seq x y z
N MET A 1 13.70 40.77 44.00
CA MET A 1 13.49 39.36 44.39
C MET A 1 12.13 39.25 45.06
N TYR A 2 11.15 38.61 44.42
CA TYR A 2 9.85 38.37 45.03
C TYR A 2 9.26 37.04 44.52
N ASN A 3 8.89 36.21 45.49
CA ASN A 3 8.45 34.82 45.40
C ASN A 3 7.06 34.63 44.78
N LYS A 4 6.74 33.40 44.34
CA LYS A 4 5.43 32.71 44.50
C LYS A 4 5.57 31.24 44.04
N LYS A 5 5.70 30.32 44.99
CA LYS A 5 4.65 29.40 45.52
C LYS A 5 4.28 28.22 44.60
N LEU A 6 4.87 27.07 44.96
CA LEU A 6 4.25 25.76 45.17
C LEU A 6 2.73 25.68 44.93
N VAL A 7 2.32 24.86 43.96
CA VAL A 7 0.98 24.25 43.91
C VAL A 7 1.16 22.77 43.59
N VAL A 8 0.93 21.94 44.60
CA VAL A 8 0.73 20.49 44.48
C VAL A 8 -0.70 20.28 44.01
N SER A 9 -0.90 19.55 42.91
CA SER A 9 -2.21 19.03 42.55
C SER A 9 -2.07 17.59 42.06
N ILE A 10 -2.35 16.69 42.99
CA ILE A 10 -2.51 15.25 42.79
C ILE A 10 -3.84 15.04 42.08
N LEU A 11 -3.83 14.42 40.90
CA LEU A 11 -5.05 13.88 40.28
C LEU A 11 -4.78 12.44 39.84
N THR A 12 -4.98 11.52 40.77
CA THR A 12 -5.00 10.07 40.55
C THR A 12 -6.31 9.67 39.90
N LEU A 13 -6.27 9.26 38.63
CA LEU A 13 -7.41 8.61 37.96
C LEU A 13 -7.09 7.13 37.79
N THR A 14 -7.28 6.36 38.86
CA THR A 14 -7.27 4.89 38.84
C THR A 14 -8.63 4.41 38.31
N LEU A 15 -8.71 4.11 37.02
CA LEU A 15 -9.86 3.44 36.43
C LEU A 15 -9.72 1.92 36.66
N VAL A 16 -10.35 1.46 37.73
CA VAL A 16 -10.50 0.04 38.08
C VAL A 16 -11.53 -0.57 37.13
N PHE A 17 -11.08 -1.28 36.10
CA PHE A 17 -11.94 -2.17 35.31
C PHE A 17 -12.01 -3.52 36.01
N SER A 18 -13.07 -3.71 36.80
CA SER A 18 -13.44 -4.99 37.39
C SER A 18 -13.87 -5.97 36.30
N LEU A 19 -13.10 -7.06 36.12
CA LEU A 19 -13.53 -8.24 35.39
C LEU A 19 -14.51 -9.03 36.26
N ALA A 20 -15.81 -8.77 36.07
CA ALA A 20 -16.86 -9.68 36.51
C ALA A 20 -16.87 -10.88 35.56
N SER A 21 -16.06 -11.89 35.89
CA SER A 21 -16.12 -13.21 35.27
C SER A 21 -17.34 -13.94 35.85
N CYS A 22 -18.41 -14.08 35.05
CA CYS A 22 -19.54 -14.94 35.41
C CYS A 22 -19.10 -16.41 35.34
N THR A 23 -18.83 -17.01 36.49
CA THR A 23 -18.91 -18.46 36.67
C THR A 23 -20.37 -18.85 36.89
N LYS A 24 -20.97 -19.58 35.94
CA LYS A 24 -22.11 -20.44 36.24
C LYS A 24 -21.64 -21.90 36.15
N LYS A 25 -21.58 -22.53 37.32
CA LYS A 25 -21.54 -23.97 37.51
C LYS A 25 -22.96 -24.43 37.87
N LEU A 26 -23.16 -25.76 37.85
CA LEU A 26 -24.34 -26.58 38.19
C LEU A 26 -25.18 -26.95 36.95
N ASP A 27 -25.55 -28.21 36.67
CA ASP A 27 -25.30 -29.51 37.30
C ASP A 27 -25.57 -30.65 36.28
N LYS A 28 -25.15 -31.87 36.63
CA LYS A 28 -25.43 -33.16 35.97
C LYS A 28 -26.94 -33.43 35.88
N ASP A 29 -27.44 -33.89 34.73
CA ASP A 29 -28.24 -35.13 34.65
C ASP A 29 -28.26 -35.73 33.24
N SER A 30 -28.48 -37.03 33.18
CA SER A 30 -28.40 -37.94 32.04
C SER A 30 -29.62 -37.80 31.10
N GLY A 31 -29.41 -37.99 29.80
CA GLY A 31 -30.51 -38.04 28.84
C GLY A 31 -29.99 -38.23 27.41
N ASP A 32 -29.97 -39.48 26.96
CA ASP A 32 -29.74 -39.88 25.58
C ASP A 32 -30.80 -39.25 24.65
N SER A 33 -30.36 -38.57 23.60
CA SER A 33 -31.09 -38.48 22.34
C SER A 33 -30.23 -37.85 21.25
N GLN A 34 -29.95 -38.67 20.26
CA GLN A 34 -29.33 -38.31 18.99
C GLN A 34 -29.99 -37.06 18.38
N THR A 35 -29.18 -36.03 18.07
CA THR A 35 -29.60 -35.01 17.10
C THR A 35 -28.45 -34.66 16.17
N LYS A 36 -28.64 -35.07 14.92
CA LYS A 36 -27.99 -34.72 13.66
C LYS A 36 -27.18 -33.41 13.70
N LYS A 37 -25.85 -33.53 13.70
CA LYS A 37 -24.91 -32.41 13.54
C LYS A 37 -24.82 -32.04 12.06
N GLU A 38 -25.64 -31.08 11.62
CA GLU A 38 -25.46 -30.43 10.32
C GLU A 38 -24.15 -29.65 10.33
N SER A 39 -23.17 -30.17 9.59
CA SER A 39 -21.98 -29.44 9.21
C SER A 39 -22.37 -28.31 8.26
N ARG A 40 -22.35 -27.07 8.76
CA ARG A 40 -22.25 -25.90 7.87
C ARG A 40 -20.84 -25.88 7.30
N MET A 41 -20.68 -26.60 6.19
CA MET A 41 -19.56 -26.41 5.28
C MET A 41 -19.73 -25.01 4.68
N ASP A 42 -18.95 -24.06 5.17
CA ASP A 42 -18.75 -22.77 4.53
C ASP A 42 -18.15 -23.06 3.15
N LYS A 43 -19.04 -23.17 2.16
CA LYS A 43 -18.66 -23.19 0.75
C LYS A 43 -18.14 -21.79 0.45
N GLY A 44 -16.83 -21.62 0.61
CA GLY A 44 -16.08 -20.55 -0.02
C GLY A 44 -16.53 -20.48 -1.48
N LYS A 45 -17.32 -19.46 -1.79
CA LYS A 45 -17.83 -19.19 -3.12
C LYS A 45 -16.61 -18.90 -3.98
N THR A 46 -16.14 -19.90 -4.72
CA THR A 46 -15.28 -19.70 -5.88
C THR A 46 -16.08 -18.81 -6.83
N ILE A 47 -15.80 -17.50 -6.80
CA ILE A 47 -16.28 -16.57 -7.81
C ILE A 47 -15.62 -17.05 -9.10
N GLY A 48 -16.37 -17.77 -9.93
CA GLY A 48 -15.93 -18.17 -11.25
C GLY A 48 -15.51 -16.91 -12.00
N ILE A 49 -14.25 -16.87 -12.44
CA ILE A 49 -13.73 -15.78 -13.26
C ILE A 49 -14.59 -15.74 -14.53
N ASN A 50 -15.35 -14.66 -14.75
CA ASN A 50 -16.05 -14.48 -16.01
C ASN A 50 -14.99 -14.21 -17.09
N PRO A 51 -14.78 -15.11 -18.06
CA PRO A 51 -13.78 -14.91 -19.12
C PRO A 51 -14.07 -13.67 -19.97
N GLU A 52 -15.31 -13.14 -19.97
CA GLU A 52 -15.63 -11.86 -20.61
C GLU A 52 -14.97 -10.67 -19.92
N LEU A 53 -14.70 -10.73 -18.61
CA LEU A 53 -14.19 -9.60 -17.82
C LEU A 53 -12.67 -9.64 -17.63
N VAL A 54 -12.04 -10.82 -17.68
CA VAL A 54 -10.60 -10.97 -17.40
C VAL A 54 -9.92 -11.74 -18.52
N ASN A 55 -9.03 -11.06 -19.25
CA ASN A 55 -8.13 -11.64 -20.23
C ASN A 55 -6.80 -12.00 -19.57
N LYS A 56 -6.59 -13.28 -19.25
CA LYS A 56 -5.43 -13.78 -18.50
C LYS A 56 -4.08 -13.51 -19.21
N ASP A 57 -4.10 -13.35 -20.52
CA ASP A 57 -2.90 -13.09 -21.33
C ASP A 57 -2.53 -11.60 -21.40
N GLY A 58 -3.42 -10.69 -20.99
CA GLY A 58 -3.16 -9.25 -21.01
C GLY A 58 -2.07 -8.87 -20.00
N ASP A 59 -1.00 -8.20 -20.41
CA ASP A 59 0.15 -7.87 -19.57
C ASP A 59 0.09 -6.46 -18.94
N THR A 60 -1.02 -5.75 -19.12
CA THR A 60 -1.29 -4.42 -18.54
C THR A 60 -2.71 -4.37 -17.99
N ILE A 61 -3.05 -3.37 -17.18
CA ILE A 61 -4.43 -3.20 -16.66
C ILE A 61 -5.43 -3.11 -17.80
N GLU A 62 -5.10 -2.35 -18.84
CA GLU A 62 -5.99 -2.10 -19.97
C GLU A 62 -6.31 -3.38 -20.75
N LYS A 63 -5.31 -4.24 -20.96
CA LYS A 63 -5.47 -5.51 -21.67
C LYS A 63 -6.03 -6.62 -20.78
N ARG A 64 -5.70 -6.64 -19.49
CA ARG A 64 -6.06 -7.71 -18.53
C ARG A 64 -7.53 -7.66 -18.13
N TYR A 65 -8.07 -6.46 -17.96
CA TYR A 65 -9.44 -6.28 -17.51
C TYR A 65 -10.28 -5.69 -18.64
N ASN A 66 -11.37 -6.34 -19.00
CA ASN A 66 -12.31 -5.77 -19.96
C ASN A 66 -13.34 -4.89 -19.23
N PRO A 67 -13.85 -3.83 -19.87
CA PRO A 67 -14.98 -3.10 -19.32
C PRO A 67 -16.20 -4.04 -19.19
N PRO A 68 -17.02 -3.91 -18.14
CA PRO A 68 -18.27 -4.66 -18.03
C PRO A 68 -19.21 -4.39 -19.21
N LYS A 69 -20.12 -5.33 -19.48
CA LYS A 69 -21.11 -5.20 -20.55
C LYS A 69 -21.90 -3.89 -20.43
N GLY A 70 -21.97 -3.14 -21.52
CA GLY A 70 -22.64 -1.83 -21.59
C GLY A 70 -21.76 -0.64 -21.20
N TYR A 71 -20.53 -0.87 -20.72
CA TYR A 71 -19.59 0.20 -20.37
C TYR A 71 -18.46 0.33 -21.39
N LYS A 72 -17.89 1.53 -21.47
CA LYS A 72 -16.68 1.83 -22.24
C LYS A 72 -15.64 2.46 -21.33
N ARG A 73 -14.36 2.25 -21.63
CA ARG A 73 -13.28 2.96 -20.94
C ARG A 73 -13.31 4.43 -21.34
N VAL A 74 -13.15 5.32 -20.36
CA VAL A 74 -12.90 6.75 -20.64
C VAL A 74 -11.60 6.88 -21.41
N LYS A 75 -11.59 7.68 -22.48
CA LYS A 75 -10.39 7.94 -23.29
C LYS A 75 -9.29 8.56 -22.41
N ALA A 76 -8.06 8.09 -22.58
CA ALA A 76 -6.89 8.63 -21.90
C ALA A 76 -5.85 9.04 -22.95
N ASP A 77 -5.41 10.29 -22.91
CA ASP A 77 -4.38 10.77 -23.84
C ASP A 77 -3.00 10.22 -23.46
N LYS A 78 -2.13 10.07 -24.46
CA LYS A 78 -0.83 9.37 -24.37
C LYS A 78 0.03 9.79 -23.17
N TYR A 79 0.06 11.08 -22.85
CA TYR A 79 0.93 11.64 -21.80
C TYR A 79 0.20 11.89 -20.47
N THR A 80 -0.99 11.31 -20.28
CA THR A 80 -1.73 11.39 -19.02
C THR A 80 -1.30 10.32 -18.04
N PHE A 81 -1.45 10.59 -16.74
CA PHE A 81 -1.21 9.60 -15.70
C PHE A 81 -2.15 8.39 -15.82
N THR A 82 -3.38 8.61 -16.30
CA THR A 82 -4.34 7.51 -16.57
C THR A 82 -3.82 6.56 -17.63
N ASN A 83 -3.27 7.07 -18.74
CA ASN A 83 -2.70 6.23 -19.78
C ASN A 83 -1.47 5.47 -19.28
N PHE A 84 -0.62 6.12 -18.49
CA PHE A 84 0.54 5.50 -17.83
C PHE A 84 0.11 4.30 -16.98
N VAL A 85 -0.74 4.50 -15.96
CA VAL A 85 -1.16 3.42 -15.05
C VAL A 85 -1.85 2.27 -15.79
N ARG A 86 -2.65 2.57 -16.82
CA ARG A 86 -3.33 1.55 -17.63
C ARG A 86 -2.38 0.64 -18.40
N ASN A 87 -1.22 1.17 -18.78
CA ASN A 87 -0.19 0.49 -19.56
C ASN A 87 0.99 0.02 -18.70
N GLU A 88 0.94 0.21 -17.39
CA GLU A 88 1.92 -0.36 -16.47
C GLU A 88 1.91 -1.88 -16.53
N LYS A 89 3.11 -2.45 -16.54
CA LYS A 89 3.32 -3.87 -16.72
C LYS A 89 2.83 -4.64 -15.49
N LEU A 90 2.10 -5.71 -15.73
CA LEU A 90 1.66 -6.67 -14.72
C LEU A 90 2.48 -7.94 -14.81
N LYS A 91 2.65 -8.60 -13.67
CA LYS A 91 3.11 -10.00 -13.63
C LYS A 91 2.06 -10.92 -14.30
N PRO A 92 2.45 -12.14 -14.71
CA PRO A 92 1.52 -13.13 -15.26
C PRO A 92 0.28 -13.33 -14.38
N TYR A 93 -0.87 -13.60 -15.00
CA TYR A 93 -2.12 -13.78 -14.27
C TYR A 93 -2.00 -14.88 -13.20
N GLY A 94 -2.63 -14.64 -12.04
CA GLY A 94 -2.58 -15.56 -10.90
C GLY A 94 -1.36 -15.42 -9.99
N GLN A 95 -0.34 -14.65 -10.39
CA GLN A 95 0.79 -14.29 -9.52
C GLN A 95 0.31 -13.61 -8.24
N LYS A 96 0.92 -14.00 -7.12
CA LYS A 96 0.56 -13.48 -5.79
C LYS A 96 1.55 -12.42 -5.36
N SER A 97 1.05 -11.40 -4.66
CA SER A 97 1.91 -10.52 -3.89
C SER A 97 2.58 -11.36 -2.81
N ILE A 98 3.81 -11.02 -2.44
CA ILE A 98 4.61 -11.78 -1.48
C ILE A 98 4.81 -10.92 -0.22
N TYR A 99 4.72 -11.51 0.96
CA TYR A 99 5.12 -10.85 2.21
C TYR A 99 6.63 -10.71 2.28
N TYR A 100 7.13 -9.86 3.19
CA TYR A 100 8.58 -9.70 3.42
C TYR A 100 9.30 -11.04 3.73
N ASN A 101 8.58 -12.01 4.28
CA ASN A 101 9.08 -13.35 4.63
C ASN A 101 8.98 -14.38 3.48
N GLY A 102 8.70 -13.95 2.25
CA GLY A 102 8.62 -14.82 1.08
C GLY A 102 7.31 -15.60 0.94
N LYS A 103 6.41 -15.55 1.92
CA LYS A 103 5.13 -16.26 1.83
C LYS A 103 4.14 -15.52 0.90
N PRO A 104 3.34 -16.23 0.10
CA PRO A 104 2.28 -15.61 -0.70
C PRO A 104 1.25 -14.90 0.19
N LYS A 105 0.92 -13.66 -0.16
CA LYS A 105 -0.23 -12.95 0.38
C LYS A 105 -1.49 -13.56 -0.20
N LYS A 106 -2.42 -13.95 0.66
CA LYS A 106 -3.74 -14.38 0.18
C LYS A 106 -4.43 -13.20 -0.51
N SER A 107 -5.08 -13.49 -1.63
CA SER A 107 -5.81 -12.47 -2.39
C SER A 107 -7.15 -12.17 -1.74
N GLU A 108 -7.92 -13.18 -1.29
CA GLU A 108 -9.18 -13.04 -0.51
C GLU A 108 -10.12 -11.89 -0.97
N GLY A 109 -10.12 -11.56 -2.27
CA GLY A 109 -10.89 -10.45 -2.85
C GLY A 109 -10.27 -9.05 -2.67
N VAL A 110 -9.11 -8.93 -2.04
CA VAL A 110 -8.36 -7.68 -1.80
C VAL A 110 -7.60 -7.20 -3.05
N TYR A 111 -7.00 -8.12 -3.80
CA TYR A 111 -6.27 -7.82 -5.04
C TYR A 111 -6.36 -8.96 -6.04
N ASP A 112 -6.22 -8.67 -7.33
CA ASP A 112 -6.29 -9.68 -8.41
C ASP A 112 -5.00 -9.79 -9.25
N ALA A 113 -4.25 -8.69 -9.41
CA ALA A 113 -2.98 -8.67 -10.12
C ALA A 113 -1.87 -7.99 -9.30
N VAL A 114 -0.63 -8.21 -9.75
CA VAL A 114 0.58 -7.65 -9.16
C VAL A 114 1.33 -6.89 -10.25
N PHE A 115 1.69 -5.64 -9.99
CA PHE A 115 2.53 -4.87 -10.91
C PHE A 115 3.95 -5.46 -11.00
N ASP A 116 4.54 -5.40 -12.18
CA ASP A 116 5.92 -5.82 -12.45
C ASP A 116 6.87 -4.62 -12.35
N VAL A 117 6.91 -4.00 -11.17
CA VAL A 117 7.72 -2.81 -10.90
C VAL A 117 9.12 -3.22 -10.45
N ASP A 118 10.14 -2.62 -11.05
CA ASP A 118 11.53 -2.72 -10.58
C ASP A 118 11.68 -1.97 -9.25
N LEU A 119 12.02 -2.69 -8.19
CA LEU A 119 12.29 -2.16 -6.86
C LEU A 119 13.78 -2.19 -6.50
N GLU A 120 14.66 -2.42 -7.47
CA GLU A 120 16.13 -2.41 -7.27
C GLU A 120 16.62 -3.33 -6.16
N GLY A 121 16.00 -4.50 -6.05
CA GLY A 121 16.30 -5.48 -5.01
C GLY A 121 15.83 -5.10 -3.61
N LYS A 122 15.16 -3.95 -3.43
CA LYS A 122 14.54 -3.55 -2.16
C LYS A 122 13.10 -4.05 -2.11
N ASN A 123 12.80 -4.98 -1.22
CA ASN A 123 11.47 -5.58 -1.12
C ASN A 123 10.51 -4.82 -0.19
N ILE A 124 10.58 -3.49 -0.19
CA ILE A 124 9.74 -2.63 0.66
C ILE A 124 9.27 -1.39 -0.09
N LEU A 125 7.99 -1.37 -0.43
CA LEU A 125 7.25 -0.13 -0.61
C LEU A 125 6.21 -0.11 0.52
N HIS A 126 6.31 0.85 1.42
CA HIS A 126 5.23 1.14 2.34
C HIS A 126 4.11 1.87 1.61
N CYS A 127 2.94 1.97 2.24
CA CYS A 127 1.68 2.36 1.59
C CYS A 127 1.80 3.60 0.67
N ALA A 128 2.42 4.68 1.13
CA ALA A 128 2.60 5.90 0.35
C ALA A 128 3.71 5.79 -0.72
N ASP A 129 4.73 4.95 -0.49
CA ASP A 129 5.89 4.82 -1.38
C ASP A 129 5.47 4.30 -2.76
N SER A 130 4.46 3.42 -2.81
CA SER A 130 3.90 2.94 -4.08
C SER A 130 3.32 4.07 -4.92
N CYS A 131 2.63 5.02 -4.28
CA CYS A 131 2.06 6.18 -4.96
C CYS A 131 3.18 7.11 -5.47
N TYR A 132 4.21 7.35 -4.65
CA TYR A 132 5.36 8.17 -5.05
C TYR A 132 6.14 7.53 -6.19
N LYS A 133 6.37 6.20 -6.14
CA LYS A 133 7.04 5.45 -7.20
C LYS A 133 6.30 5.59 -8.53
N PHE A 134 4.99 5.31 -8.55
CA PHE A 134 4.19 5.42 -9.78
C PHE A 134 4.14 6.85 -10.32
N ARG A 135 4.01 7.84 -9.43
CA ARG A 135 4.00 9.24 -9.84
C ARG A 135 5.37 9.68 -10.36
N GLY A 136 6.45 9.24 -9.73
CA GLY A 136 7.83 9.46 -10.15
C GLY A 136 8.09 8.86 -11.52
N ASP A 137 7.76 7.58 -11.71
CA ASP A 137 8.00 6.86 -12.97
C ASP A 137 7.24 7.52 -14.12
N TYR A 138 5.99 7.91 -13.87
CA TYR A 138 5.20 8.67 -14.82
C TYR A 138 5.90 9.98 -15.21
N LEU A 139 6.21 10.84 -14.24
CA LEU A 139 6.81 12.14 -14.51
C LEU A 139 8.17 12.01 -15.20
N TYR A 140 8.97 11.03 -14.79
CA TYR A 140 10.26 10.71 -15.39
C TYR A 140 10.09 10.26 -16.85
N SER A 141 9.15 9.36 -17.13
CA SER A 141 8.90 8.82 -18.48
C SER A 141 8.50 9.89 -19.51
N ILE A 142 7.93 11.01 -19.05
CA ILE A 142 7.53 12.13 -19.89
C ILE A 142 8.45 13.35 -19.76
N GLY A 143 9.62 13.20 -19.11
CA GLY A 143 10.63 14.25 -18.99
C GLY A 143 10.25 15.43 -18.09
N ARG A 144 9.26 15.26 -17.21
CA ARG A 144 8.74 16.31 -16.30
C ARG A 144 9.45 16.30 -14.95
N TYR A 145 10.77 16.36 -15.00
CA TYR A 145 11.66 16.32 -13.83
C TYR A 145 11.41 17.48 -12.86
N ASP A 146 11.03 18.66 -13.38
CA ASP A 146 10.68 19.85 -12.60
C ASP A 146 9.50 19.63 -11.65
N LYS A 147 8.64 18.65 -11.96
CA LYS A 147 7.45 18.29 -11.17
C LYS A 147 7.68 17.16 -10.19
N MET A 148 8.87 16.54 -10.20
CA MET A 148 9.21 15.44 -9.29
C MET A 148 9.61 16.01 -7.92
N LYS A 149 8.60 16.40 -7.16
CA LYS A 149 8.71 16.94 -5.82
C LYS A 149 7.74 16.21 -4.90
N PHE A 150 8.27 15.49 -3.92
CA PHE A 150 7.49 14.69 -2.99
C PHE A 150 7.67 15.20 -1.57
N HIS A 151 6.56 15.44 -0.88
CA HIS A 151 6.58 15.95 0.49
C HIS A 151 6.75 14.79 1.46
N PHE A 152 7.71 14.93 2.38
CA PHE A 152 7.75 14.11 3.57
C PHE A 152 6.61 14.53 4.52
N VAL A 153 6.34 13.70 5.53
CA VAL A 153 5.39 14.07 6.60
C VAL A 153 5.89 15.29 7.37
N GLY A 154 7.22 15.40 7.54
CA GLY A 154 7.88 16.60 8.07
C GLY A 154 7.96 17.73 7.05
N LYS A 155 8.94 18.61 7.21
CA LYS A 155 9.09 19.82 6.35
C LYS A 155 9.84 19.55 5.05
N GLY A 156 10.48 18.38 4.93
CA GLY A 156 11.30 18.03 3.78
C GLY A 156 10.52 17.89 2.48
N ILE A 157 11.18 18.27 1.38
CA ILE A 157 10.72 18.02 0.02
C ILE A 157 11.82 17.24 -0.72
N ALA A 158 11.55 15.99 -1.06
CA ALA A 158 12.37 15.24 -2.00
C ALA A 158 12.20 15.87 -3.39
N ASP A 159 13.15 16.73 -3.77
CA ASP A 159 13.17 17.46 -5.04
C ASP A 159 14.21 16.83 -5.96
N PHE A 160 13.76 16.28 -7.09
CA PHE A 160 14.62 15.55 -8.01
C PHE A 160 15.70 16.43 -8.67
N ASP A 161 15.40 17.71 -8.94
CA ASP A 161 16.38 18.65 -9.51
C ASP A 161 17.51 18.94 -8.50
N LYS A 162 17.19 19.01 -7.21
CA LYS A 162 18.21 19.13 -6.15
C LYS A 162 18.97 17.83 -5.97
N TYR A 163 18.28 16.68 -6.04
CA TYR A 163 18.90 15.37 -5.89
C TYR A 163 19.95 15.08 -6.96
N THR A 164 19.65 15.40 -8.23
CA THR A 164 20.58 15.25 -9.36
C THR A 164 21.78 16.21 -9.28
N LYS A 165 21.70 17.28 -8.49
CA LYS A 165 22.81 18.19 -8.17
C LYS A 165 23.63 17.75 -6.96
N GLY A 166 23.33 16.59 -6.37
CA GLY A 166 24.06 16.02 -5.25
C GLY A 166 23.47 16.34 -3.87
N TYR A 167 22.39 17.12 -3.79
CA TYR A 167 21.78 17.48 -2.52
C TYR A 167 20.89 16.36 -1.98
N ARG A 168 20.81 16.26 -0.66
CA ARG A 168 19.82 15.48 0.09
C ARG A 168 19.07 16.43 1.00
N VAL A 169 17.89 16.01 1.45
CA VAL A 169 17.02 16.79 2.32
C VAL A 169 16.84 16.06 3.63
N ASP A 170 16.94 16.79 4.74
CA ASP A 170 16.48 16.29 6.03
C ASP A 170 14.93 16.27 6.03
N PRO A 171 14.29 15.11 6.23
CA PRO A 171 12.83 15.00 6.17
C PRO A 171 12.10 15.86 7.22
N GLU A 172 12.71 16.11 8.38
CA GLU A 172 12.09 16.81 9.51
C GLU A 172 12.28 18.31 9.40
N THR A 173 13.52 18.77 9.15
CA THR A 173 13.84 20.20 9.11
C THR A 173 13.59 20.82 7.74
N GLY A 174 13.70 20.02 6.67
CA GLY A 174 13.63 20.47 5.28
C GLY A 174 14.91 21.14 4.77
N GLU A 175 15.98 21.12 5.57
CA GLU A 175 17.28 21.64 5.16
C GLU A 175 17.95 20.72 4.15
N TYR A 176 18.58 21.33 3.13
CA TYR A 176 19.33 20.59 2.13
C TYR A 176 20.82 20.60 2.47
N PHE A 177 21.47 19.46 2.27
CA PHE A 177 22.91 19.30 2.45
C PHE A 177 23.51 18.55 1.26
N LEU A 178 24.75 18.86 0.90
CA LEU A 178 25.44 18.20 -0.21
C LEU A 178 26.01 16.86 0.26
N MET A 179 25.68 15.78 -0.44
CA MET A 179 26.11 14.41 -0.08
C MET A 179 26.62 13.59 -1.27
N GLY A 180 26.32 14.02 -2.51
CA GLY A 180 26.71 13.30 -3.71
C GLY A 180 27.22 14.23 -4.81
N GLU A 181 27.67 13.62 -5.89
CA GLU A 181 28.09 14.33 -7.10
C GLU A 181 26.89 14.65 -7.99
N LYS A 182 27.04 15.69 -8.81
CA LYS A 182 26.07 16.04 -9.83
C LYS A 182 26.06 14.96 -10.92
N SER A 183 24.91 14.38 -11.20
CA SER A 183 24.73 13.45 -12.33
C SER A 183 23.28 13.46 -12.81
N SER A 184 23.12 13.32 -14.13
CA SER A 184 21.84 13.17 -14.83
C SER A 184 21.63 11.76 -15.37
N ASP A 185 22.44 10.78 -14.94
CA ASP A 185 22.32 9.40 -15.41
C ASP A 185 20.99 8.80 -14.96
N ALA A 186 20.42 7.90 -15.76
CA ALA A 186 19.19 7.19 -15.41
C ALA A 186 19.31 6.38 -14.09
N LYS A 187 20.53 5.98 -13.72
CA LYS A 187 20.82 5.32 -12.43
C LYS A 187 20.62 6.25 -11.23
N VAL A 188 20.65 7.57 -11.42
CA VAL A 188 20.38 8.56 -10.37
C VAL A 188 18.89 8.57 -10.05
N TYR A 189 18.03 8.56 -11.07
CA TYR A 189 16.59 8.46 -10.89
C TYR A 189 16.18 7.20 -10.13
N LYS A 190 16.76 6.07 -10.52
CA LYS A 190 16.62 4.79 -9.85
C LYS A 190 16.85 4.85 -8.32
N LYS A 191 17.80 5.66 -7.88
CA LYS A 191 18.14 5.87 -6.46
C LYS A 191 17.34 6.98 -5.76
N PHE A 192 16.61 7.80 -6.52
CA PHE A 192 15.81 8.91 -5.98
C PHE A 192 14.55 8.39 -5.32
#